data_AF-A0A6I2MNS0-F1
#
_entry.id   AF-A0A6I2MNS0-F1
#
_cell.length_a   1.000
_cell.length_b   1.000
_cell.length_c   1.000
_cell.angle_alpha   90.00
_cell.angle_beta   90.00
_cell.angle_gamma   90.00
#
_symmetry.space_group_name_H-M   'P 1'
#
loop_
_entity.id
_entity.type
_entity.pdbx_description
1 polymer ?
#
loop_
_entity_poly.entity_id
_entity_poly.type
_entity_poly.pdbx_seq_one_letter_code
_entity_poly.pdbx_strand_id
1 'polypeptide(L)' 'MKTKFFKFVLPALAIVMALGFAFASEAETESRIAYYDHPILGVQSTMVENECGTGNAIACKFNGHQLYAEPALNNELRKD' A
#
# COMPACT_ATOMS: atom_id res chain seq x y z
N MET A 1 10.74 -45.58 -23.16
CA MET A 1 10.49 -44.19 -23.61
C MET A 1 9.83 -43.29 -22.55
N LYS A 2 10.06 -43.50 -21.23
CA LYS A 2 9.38 -42.74 -20.16
C LYS A 2 10.03 -41.39 -19.77
N THR A 3 11.23 -41.09 -20.29
CA THR A 3 12.01 -39.90 -19.91
C THR A 3 11.83 -38.69 -20.82
N LYS A 4 11.15 -38.84 -21.98
CA LYS A 4 10.96 -37.73 -22.94
C LYS A 4 9.84 -36.77 -22.54
N PHE A 5 8.77 -37.27 -21.90
CA PHE A 5 7.68 -36.42 -21.40
C PHE A 5 8.13 -35.49 -20.26
N PHE A 6 8.96 -36.00 -19.35
CA PHE A 6 9.47 -35.23 -18.22
C PHE A 6 10.33 -34.03 -18.67
N LYS A 7 11.07 -34.18 -19.79
CA LYS A 7 11.87 -33.10 -20.39
C LYS A 7 11.03 -31.93 -20.93
N PHE A 8 9.75 -32.13 -21.23
CA PHE A 8 8.85 -31.07 -21.72
C PHE A 8 8.00 -30.46 -20.61
N VAL A 9 7.58 -31.26 -19.63
CA VAL A 9 6.74 -30.79 -18.51
C VAL A 9 7.54 -29.93 -17.53
N LEU A 10 8.80 -30.29 -17.26
CA LEU A 10 9.65 -29.57 -16.32
C LEU A 10 9.90 -28.09 -16.71
N PRO A 11 10.27 -27.77 -17.97
CA PRO A 11 10.45 -26.37 -18.37
C PRO A 11 9.12 -25.61 -18.42
N ALA A 12 8.01 -26.24 -18.82
CA ALA A 12 6.70 -25.60 -18.82
C ALA A 12 6.25 -25.20 -17.40
N LEU A 13 6.46 -26.09 -16.42
CA LEU A 13 6.17 -25.80 -15.01
C LEU A 13 7.05 -24.67 -14.47
N ALA A 14 8.34 -24.65 -14.82
CA ALA A 14 9.27 -23.59 -14.41
C ALA A 14 8.86 -22.21 -14.95
N ILE A 15 8.37 -22.15 -16.19
CA ILE A 15 7.88 -20.90 -16.80
C ILE A 15 6.60 -20.43 -16.08
N VAL A 16 5.66 -21.33 -15.81
CA VAL A 16 4.42 -21.00 -15.10
C VAL A 16 4.69 -20.56 -13.66
N MET A 17 5.63 -21.21 -12.97
CA MET A 17 6.07 -20.80 -11.63
C MET A 17 6.75 -19.43 -11.65
N ALA A 18 7.65 -19.17 -12.60
CA ALA A 18 8.32 -17.87 -12.72
C ALA A 18 7.33 -16.73 -12.97
N LEU A 19 6.30 -16.97 -13.79
CA LEU A 19 5.20 -16.02 -14.01
C LEU A 19 4.36 -15.82 -12.75
N GLY A 20 4.06 -16.89 -12.00
CA GLY A 20 3.31 -16.80 -10.73
C GLY A 20 4.03 -16.00 -9.64
N PHE A 21 5.37 -16.09 -9.57
CA PHE A 21 6.17 -15.29 -8.64
C PHE A 21 6.24 -13.80 -9.04
N ALA A 22 6.11 -13.46 -10.32
CA ALA A 22 6.14 -12.07 -10.77
C ALA A 22 4.93 -11.25 -10.27
N PHE A 23 3.75 -11.87 -10.15
CA PHE A 23 2.53 -11.20 -9.68
C PHE A 23 2.36 -11.20 -8.15
N ALA A 24 3.11 -12.03 -7.42
CA ALA A 24 3.09 -12.03 -5.95
C ALA A 24 3.98 -10.94 -5.33
N SER A 25 4.74 -10.20 -6.14
CA SER A 25 5.70 -9.18 -5.69
C SER A 25 5.11 -7.77 -5.63
N GLU A 26 3.84 -7.59 -5.97
CA GLU A 26 3.17 -6.32 -5.78
C GLU A 26 2.77 -6.22 -4.30
N ALA A 27 3.69 -5.71 -3.48
CA ALA A 27 3.36 -5.31 -2.13
C ALA A 27 2.27 -4.24 -2.25
N GLU A 28 1.04 -4.61 -1.88
CA GLU A 28 -0.13 -3.73 -1.93
C GLU A 28 0.17 -2.50 -1.06
N THR A 29 0.65 -1.43 -1.68
CA THR A 29 0.64 -0.10 -1.09
C THR A 29 -0.81 0.33 -1.06
N GLU A 30 -1.53 -0.14 -0.05
CA GLU A 30 -2.90 0.27 0.21
C GLU A 30 -2.91 1.77 0.52
N SER A 31 -3.25 2.55 -0.49
CA SER A 31 -3.47 3.98 -0.35
C SER A 31 -4.75 4.19 0.45
N ARG A 32 -4.66 4.90 1.57
CA ARG A 32 -5.82 5.18 2.43
C ARG A 32 -6.26 6.63 2.29
N ILE A 33 -7.55 6.87 2.49
CA ILE A 33 -8.10 8.23 2.62
C ILE A 33 -7.72 8.77 3.99
N ALA A 34 -7.21 9.99 4.01
CA ALA A 34 -6.95 10.79 5.20
C ALA A 34 -7.52 12.20 5.05
N TYR A 35 -7.71 12.88 6.18
CA TYR A 35 -8.34 14.20 6.25
C TYR A 35 -7.39 15.22 6.83
N TYR A 36 -7.46 16.48 6.39
CA TYR A 36 -6.69 17.59 6.94
C TYR A 36 -7.51 18.87 6.94
N ASP A 37 -7.16 19.79 7.83
CA ASP A 37 -7.81 21.09 7.92
C ASP A 37 -7.11 22.12 7.01
N HIS A 38 -7.80 22.55 5.96
CA HIS A 38 -7.32 23.55 5.01
C HIS A 38 -7.83 24.95 5.39
N PRO A 39 -6.97 25.98 5.49
CA PRO A 39 -7.30 27.27 6.10
C PRO A 39 -8.43 28.06 5.41
N ILE A 40 -8.69 27.78 4.13
CA ILE A 40 -9.72 28.47 3.33
C ILE A 40 -10.91 27.56 3.01
N LEU A 41 -10.70 26.25 2.94
CA LEU A 41 -11.68 25.29 2.41
C LEU A 41 -12.28 24.40 3.51
N GLY A 42 -11.73 24.46 4.73
CA GLY A 42 -12.09 23.58 5.84
C GLY A 42 -11.53 22.18 5.66
N VAL A 43 -12.23 21.18 6.20
CA VAL A 43 -11.82 19.77 6.16
C VAL A 43 -11.80 19.27 4.72
N GLN A 44 -10.62 18.82 4.28
CA GLN A 44 -10.40 18.21 2.97
C GLN A 44 -9.85 16.79 3.13
N SER A 45 -10.04 15.96 2.11
CA SER A 45 -9.46 14.62 2.05
C SER A 45 -8.30 14.54 1.07
N THR A 46 -7.38 13.61 1.32
CA THR A 46 -6.26 13.27 0.45
C THR A 46 -5.95 11.79 0.55
N MET A 47 -5.32 11.22 -0.47
CA MET A 47 -4.82 9.86 -0.44
C MET A 47 -3.41 9.87 0.14
N VAL A 48 -3.16 9.05 1.16
CA VAL A 48 -1.83 8.87 1.74
C VAL A 48 -1.41 7.42 1.73
N GLU A 49 -0.11 7.22 1.69
CA GLU A 49 0.49 5.89 1.77
C GLU A 49 0.24 5.26 3.15
N ASN A 50 0.25 3.93 3.19
CA ASN A 50 -0.03 3.14 4.39
C ASN A 50 0.99 3.38 5.52
N GLU A 51 2.12 4.02 5.24
CA GLU A 51 3.06 4.46 6.29
C GLU A 51 2.38 5.40 7.30
N CYS A 52 1.34 6.13 6.89
CA CYS A 52 0.56 7.00 7.75
C CYS A 52 -0.59 6.25 8.45
N GLY A 53 -0.21 5.48 9.46
CA GLY A 53 -1.06 4.54 10.20
C GLY A 53 -1.26 4.88 11.68
N THR A 54 -1.23 3.83 12.50
CA THR A 54 -1.32 3.84 13.97
C THR A 54 0.06 3.93 14.62
N GLY A 55 1.06 4.46 13.91
CA GLY A 55 2.38 4.68 14.50
C GLY A 55 2.31 5.75 15.59
N ASN A 56 3.40 5.99 16.30
CA ASN A 56 3.40 7.04 17.35
C ASN A 56 4.54 8.04 17.24
N ALA A 57 5.54 7.80 16.40
CA ALA A 57 6.74 8.63 16.37
C ALA A 57 6.52 9.97 15.63
N ILE A 58 6.08 9.92 14.38
CA ILE A 58 6.11 11.04 13.45
C ILE A 58 4.70 11.43 13.02
N ALA A 59 4.37 12.71 13.19
CA ALA A 59 3.14 13.30 12.69
C ALA A 59 3.03 13.17 11.15
N CYS A 60 1.95 12.57 10.67
CA CYS A 60 1.67 12.54 9.25
C CYS A 60 1.16 13.88 8.77
N LYS A 61 1.86 14.48 7.79
CA LYS A 61 1.53 15.80 7.27
C LYS A 61 1.36 15.81 5.76
N PHE A 62 0.34 16.51 5.29
CA PHE A 62 0.14 16.82 3.88
C PHE A 62 0.14 18.34 3.71
N ASN A 63 1.02 18.86 2.84
CA ASN A 63 1.21 20.31 2.66
C ASN A 63 1.43 21.09 3.98
N GLY A 64 2.07 20.45 4.97
CA GLY A 64 2.31 21.05 6.29
C GLY A 64 1.16 20.90 7.30
N HIS A 65 0.00 20.38 6.88
CA HIS A 65 -1.17 20.15 7.72
C HIS A 65 -1.15 18.73 8.29
N GLN A 66 -1.52 18.57 9.56
CA GLN A 66 -1.68 17.27 10.20
C GLN A 66 -2.81 16.47 9.53
N LEU A 67 -2.57 15.17 9.35
CA LEU A 67 -3.54 14.24 8.79
C LEU A 67 -4.30 13.49 9.87
N TYR A 68 -5.54 13.16 9.57
CA TYR A 68 -6.49 12.52 10.47
C TYR A 68 -7.19 11.36 9.78
N ALA A 69 -7.54 10.33 10.55
CA ALA A 69 -8.27 9.16 10.04
C ALA A 69 -9.73 9.50 9.73
N GLU A 70 -10.27 10.56 10.32
CA GLU A 70 -11.68 10.92 10.29
C GLU A 70 -11.85 12.41 10.00
N PRO A 71 -12.95 12.82 9.32
CA PRO A 71 -13.24 14.22 9.03
C PRO A 71 -13.53 15.06 10.28
N ALA A 72 -13.77 14.42 11.43
CA ALA A 72 -13.95 15.09 12.71
C ALA A 72 -12.63 15.58 13.34
N LEU A 73 -11.47 15.26 12.73
CA LEU A 73 -10.14 15.69 13.16
C LEU A 73 -9.75 15.28 14.59
N ASN A 74 -10.36 14.22 15.13
CA ASN A 74 -10.09 13.73 16.48
C ASN A 74 -8.99 12.66 16.53
N ASN A 75 -8.71 12.03 15.39
CA ASN A 75 -7.91 10.82 15.31
C ASN A 75 -6.70 11.07 14.41
N GLU A 76 -5.60 11.54 15.02
CA GLU A 76 -4.38 11.93 14.33
C GLU A 76 -3.66 10.72 13.74
N LEU A 77 -3.31 10.81 12.46
CA LEU A 77 -2.46 9.83 11.81
C LEU A 77 -0.99 10.09 12.11
N ARG A 78 -0.28 9.01 12.42
CA ARG A 78 1.13 9.05 12.77
C ARG A 78 1.84 7.84 12.16
N LYS A 79 3.11 8.02 11.86
CA LYS A 79 3.98 6.97 11.34
C LYS A 79 5.09 6.66 12.33
N ASP A 80 5.61 5.44 12.25
CA ASP A 80 6.75 5.00 13.05
C ASP A 80 8.08 5.46 12.46
#